data_AF-A0A965MNM2-F1
#
_entry.id   AF-A0A965MNM2-F1
#
_cell.length_a   1.000
_cell.length_b   1.000
_cell.length_c   1.000
_cell.angle_alpha   90.00
_cell.angle_beta   90.00
_cell.angle_gamma   90.00
#
_symmetry.space_group_name_H-M   'P 1'
#
loop_
_entity.id
_entity.type
_entity.pdbx_description
1 polymer ?
#
loop_
_entity_poly.entity_id
_entity_poly.type
_entity_poly.pdbx_seq_one_letter_code
_entity_poly.pdbx_strand_id
1 'polypeptide(L)'
;MAAPFILAALCLPVAVQASSLPKAQYFSATCANCHGTDGYSVGGSVSLAGYDRAKFIETMKAFQTGQRPATLMHQISKGYTDEQIALMADYFSSRKPR
;
A
#
# COMPACT_ATOMS: atom_id res chain seq x y z
N MET A 1 -19.20 -33.80 52.16
CA MET A 1 -19.41 -32.71 51.17
C MET A 1 -18.05 -32.10 50.87
N ALA A 2 -17.81 -31.69 49.62
CA ALA A 2 -16.59 -31.09 49.04
C ALA A 2 -15.70 -32.04 48.23
N ALA A 3 -15.92 -32.06 46.91
CA ALA A 3 -14.93 -32.46 45.91
C ALA A 3 -14.36 -31.17 45.28
N PRO A 4 -13.04 -31.02 45.11
CA PRO A 4 -12.45 -29.81 44.57
C PRO A 4 -12.55 -29.83 43.04
N PHE A 5 -13.17 -28.80 42.46
CA PHE A 5 -13.11 -28.54 41.03
C PHE A 5 -11.73 -27.97 40.68
N ILE A 6 -10.90 -28.79 40.02
CA ILE A 6 -9.64 -28.33 39.42
C ILE A 6 -10.00 -27.58 38.13
N LEU A 7 -9.87 -26.24 38.17
CA LEU A 7 -10.06 -25.38 37.01
C LEU A 7 -8.76 -25.39 36.17
N ALA A 8 -8.71 -26.21 35.13
CA ALA A 8 -7.62 -26.18 34.17
C ALA A 8 -7.80 -24.97 33.22
N ALA A 9 -6.99 -23.93 33.42
CA ALA A 9 -6.95 -22.76 32.54
C ALA A 9 -6.24 -23.12 31.21
N LEU A 10 -7.02 -23.27 30.13
CA LEU A 10 -6.49 -23.38 28.77
C LEU A 10 -5.97 -22.01 28.31
N CYS A 11 -4.64 -21.83 28.30
CA CYS A 11 -4.01 -20.73 27.58
C CYS A 11 -4.04 -21.02 26.08
N LEU A 12 -4.94 -20.37 25.33
CA LEU A 12 -4.85 -20.35 23.87
C LEU A 12 -3.74 -19.37 23.45
N PRO A 13 -2.85 -19.76 22.50
CA PRO A 13 -1.91 -18.83 21.92
C PRO A 13 -2.67 -17.88 20.98
N VAL A 14 -2.65 -16.59 21.28
CA VAL A 14 -3.08 -15.56 20.33
C VAL A 14 -2.02 -15.48 19.24
N ALA A 15 -2.37 -15.89 18.02
CA ALA A 15 -1.55 -15.63 16.86
C ALA A 15 -1.60 -14.13 16.55
N VAL A 16 -0.44 -13.47 16.54
CA VAL A 16 -0.33 -12.07 16.11
C VAL A 16 -0.20 -12.07 14.59
N GLN A 17 -1.26 -11.70 13.87
CA GLN A 17 -1.17 -11.39 12.44
C GLN A 17 -0.47 -10.03 12.24
N ALA A 18 0.63 -10.02 11.51
CA ALA A 18 1.25 -8.79 11.03
C ALA A 18 0.36 -8.16 9.93
N SER A 19 -0.33 -7.06 10.24
CA SER A 19 -1.09 -6.31 9.24
C SER A 19 -0.15 -5.58 8.28
N SER A 20 -0.31 -5.73 6.97
CA SER A 20 0.47 -5.03 5.93
C SER A 20 0.10 -3.54 5.77
N LEU A 21 -1.02 -3.11 6.38
CA LEU A 21 -1.56 -1.74 6.35
C LEU A 21 -0.54 -0.63 6.67
N PRO A 22 0.29 -0.73 7.72
CA PRO A 22 1.26 0.29 8.06
C PRO A 22 2.34 0.50 6.99
N LYS A 23 2.75 -0.59 6.30
CA LYS A 23 3.76 -0.51 5.23
C LYS A 23 3.19 0.14 3.97
N ALA A 24 1.97 -0.24 3.57
CA ALA A 24 1.31 0.35 2.41
C ALA A 24 1.11 1.86 2.61
N GLN A 25 0.62 2.28 3.77
CA GLN A 25 0.51 3.70 4.15
C GLN A 25 1.85 4.43 4.10
N TYR A 26 2.90 3.83 4.65
CA TYR A 26 4.23 4.43 4.69
C TYR A 26 4.79 4.71 3.30
N PHE A 27 4.77 3.73 2.39
CA PHE A 27 5.28 3.93 1.03
C PHE A 27 4.38 4.88 0.22
N SER A 28 3.06 4.80 0.37
CA SER A 28 2.14 5.68 -0.37
C SER A 28 2.20 7.14 0.10
N ALA A 29 2.62 7.41 1.34
CA ALA A 29 2.74 8.78 1.86
C ALA A 29 3.78 9.61 1.07
N THR A 30 4.83 8.98 0.54
CA THR A 30 5.86 9.71 -0.23
C THR A 30 5.35 10.25 -1.57
N CYS A 31 4.23 9.71 -2.08
CA CYS A 31 3.61 10.16 -3.32
C CYS A 31 2.88 11.51 -3.17
N ALA A 32 2.51 11.88 -1.94
CA ALA A 32 1.61 12.99 -1.67
C ALA A 32 2.16 14.37 -2.09
N ASN A 33 3.48 14.53 -2.08
CA ASN A 33 4.13 15.79 -2.49
C ASN A 33 3.82 16.20 -3.93
N CYS A 34 3.50 15.23 -4.81
CA CYS A 34 3.13 15.52 -6.19
C CYS A 34 1.69 15.12 -6.49
N HIS A 35 1.24 13.96 -5.99
CA HIS A 35 -0.07 13.39 -6.30
C HIS A 35 -1.18 13.74 -5.29
N GLY A 36 -0.86 14.60 -4.32
CA GLY A 36 -1.77 15.01 -3.26
C GLY A 36 -1.96 13.96 -2.16
N THR A 37 -2.46 14.39 -1.00
CA THR A 37 -2.74 13.52 0.14
C THR A 37 -3.68 12.39 -0.29
N ASP A 38 -3.35 11.15 0.09
CA ASP A 38 -4.07 9.92 -0.31
C ASP A 38 -4.19 9.72 -1.83
N GLY A 39 -3.39 10.42 -2.63
CA GLY A 39 -3.48 10.37 -4.09
C GLY A 39 -4.55 11.25 -4.68
N TYR A 40 -5.20 12.12 -3.89
CA TYR A 40 -6.13 13.13 -4.40
C TYR A 40 -5.37 14.36 -4.90
N SER A 41 -4.99 14.34 -6.18
CA SER A 41 -4.25 15.43 -6.79
C SER A 41 -5.04 16.75 -6.72
N VAL A 42 -4.32 17.85 -6.45
CA VAL A 42 -4.84 19.23 -6.45
C VAL A 42 -4.49 19.99 -7.74
N GLY A 43 -3.95 19.29 -8.74
CA GLY A 43 -3.47 19.86 -10.00
C GLY A 43 -1.96 19.63 -10.22
N GLY A 44 -1.51 19.71 -11.47
CA GLY A 44 -0.11 19.53 -11.86
C GLY A 44 0.36 18.07 -11.98
N SER A 45 -0.37 17.12 -11.39
CA SER A 45 -0.14 15.68 -11.55
C SER A 45 -1.46 14.91 -11.65
N VAL A 46 -1.39 13.65 -12.06
CA VAL A 46 -2.57 12.77 -12.11
C VAL A 46 -2.99 12.34 -10.71
N SER A 47 -4.30 12.17 -10.50
CA SER A 47 -4.83 11.57 -9.27
C SER A 47 -4.53 10.07 -9.24
N LEU A 48 -4.11 9.57 -8.09
CA LEU A 48 -3.87 8.14 -7.84
C LEU A 48 -5.02 7.50 -7.04
N ALA A 49 -5.83 8.30 -6.33
CA ALA A 49 -6.96 7.76 -5.58
C ALA A 49 -7.96 7.05 -6.52
N GLY A 50 -8.24 5.77 -6.25
CA GLY A 50 -9.11 4.94 -7.08
C GLY A 50 -8.45 4.44 -8.36
N TYR A 51 -7.14 4.63 -8.53
CA TYR A 51 -6.42 4.11 -9.69
C TYR A 51 -6.43 2.59 -9.68
N ASP A 52 -6.69 1.98 -10.83
CA ASP A 52 -6.75 0.53 -10.94
C ASP A 52 -5.42 -0.12 -10.50
N ARG A 53 -5.53 -1.16 -9.68
CA ARG A 53 -4.38 -1.83 -9.06
C ARG A 53 -3.43 -2.40 -10.11
N ALA A 54 -3.96 -3.12 -11.10
CA ALA A 54 -3.13 -3.78 -12.12
C ALA A 54 -2.43 -2.74 -12.99
N LYS A 55 -3.17 -1.70 -13.42
CA LYS A 55 -2.61 -0.58 -14.18
C LYS A 55 -1.58 0.21 -13.39
N PHE A 56 -1.72 0.35 -12.06
CA PHE A 56 -0.70 1.00 -11.23
C PHE A 56 0.62 0.23 -11.32
N ILE A 57 0.58 -1.09 -11.12
CA ILE A 57 1.76 -1.95 -11.14
C ILE A 57 2.41 -1.91 -12.53
N GLU A 58 1.60 -2.09 -13.59
CA GLU A 58 2.07 -2.03 -14.98
C GLU A 58 2.75 -0.69 -15.27
N THR A 59 2.10 0.42 -14.90
CA THR A 59 2.61 1.77 -15.15
C THR A 59 3.92 2.02 -14.41
N MET A 60 4.02 1.60 -13.14
CA MET A 60 5.26 1.73 -12.37
C MET A 60 6.41 0.91 -12.98
N LYS A 61 6.14 -0.32 -13.43
CA LYS A 61 7.15 -1.15 -14.13
C LYS A 61 7.56 -0.56 -15.48
N ALA A 62 6.61 0.01 -16.22
CA ALA A 62 6.91 0.69 -17.47
C ALA A 62 7.78 1.96 -17.25
N PHE A 63 7.60 2.66 -16.12
CA PHE A 63 8.51 3.74 -15.73
C PHE A 63 9.90 3.23 -15.33
N GLN A 64 10.01 2.13 -14.57
CA GLN A 64 11.29 1.56 -14.18
C GLN A 64 12.16 1.16 -15.38
N THR A 65 11.52 0.52 -16.37
CA THR A 65 12.18 0.01 -17.58
C THR A 65 12.39 1.08 -18.66
N GLY A 66 11.81 2.26 -18.49
CA GLY A 66 11.89 3.33 -19.48
C GLY A 66 10.91 3.18 -20.66
N GLN A 67 10.07 2.13 -20.68
CA GLN A 67 9.10 1.87 -21.74
C GLN A 67 8.03 2.96 -21.84
N ARG A 68 7.64 3.55 -20.70
CA ARG A 68 6.65 4.63 -20.66
C ARG A 68 7.34 5.96 -20.32
N PRO A 69 7.31 6.99 -21.18
CA PRO A 69 7.96 8.26 -20.89
C PRO A 69 7.35 8.97 -19.66
N ALA A 70 8.20 9.61 -18.86
CA ALA A 70 7.83 10.44 -17.72
C ALA A 70 8.83 11.57 -17.50
N THR A 71 8.37 12.64 -16.86
CA THR A 71 9.26 13.74 -16.42
C THR A 71 10.11 13.31 -15.22
N LEU A 72 9.49 12.77 -14.17
CA LEU A 72 10.17 12.39 -12.92
C LEU A 72 10.02 10.92 -12.57
N MET A 73 8.91 10.29 -12.96
CA MET A 73 8.58 8.94 -12.46
C MET A 73 9.57 7.85 -12.86
N HIS A 74 10.37 8.03 -13.91
CA HIS A 74 11.48 7.13 -14.22
C HIS A 74 12.54 7.04 -13.12
N GLN A 75 12.82 8.16 -12.44
CA GLN A 75 13.78 8.18 -11.33
C GLN A 75 13.12 7.67 -10.06
N ILE A 76 11.88 8.10 -9.79
CA ILE A 76 11.13 7.73 -8.58
C ILE A 76 10.83 6.22 -8.55
N SER A 77 10.33 5.66 -9.65
CA SER A 77 9.90 4.26 -9.72
C SER A 77 11.04 3.26 -9.47
N LYS A 78 12.29 3.60 -9.81
CA LYS A 78 13.47 2.75 -9.58
C LYS A 78 13.82 2.58 -8.10
N GLY A 79 13.30 3.43 -7.22
CA GLY A 79 13.51 3.33 -5.77
C GLY A 79 12.66 2.27 -5.08
N TYR A 80 11.70 1.65 -5.78
CA TYR A 80 10.75 0.72 -5.19
C TYR A 80 10.93 -0.70 -5.73
N THR A 81 10.75 -1.69 -4.86
CA THR A 81 10.66 -3.09 -5.25
C THR A 81 9.26 -3.43 -5.78
N ASP A 82 9.13 -4.56 -6.48
CA ASP A 82 7.84 -5.09 -6.95
C ASP A 82 6.82 -5.23 -5.80
N GLU A 83 7.27 -5.68 -4.64
CA GLU A 83 6.42 -5.83 -3.45
C GLU A 83 5.92 -4.48 -2.94
N GLN A 84 6.79 -3.47 -2.88
CA GLN A 84 6.42 -2.12 -2.46
C GLN A 84 5.46 -1.45 -3.45
N ILE A 85 5.67 -1.68 -4.75
CA ILE A 85 4.75 -1.21 -5.80
C ILE A 85 3.37 -1.87 -5.63
N ALA A 86 3.32 -3.17 -5.34
CA ALA A 86 2.06 -3.86 -5.09
C ALA A 86 1.33 -3.29 -3.86
N LEU A 87 2.06 -3.02 -2.76
CA LEU A 87 1.49 -2.39 -1.56
C LEU A 87 0.91 -1.00 -1.86
N MET A 88 1.61 -0.17 -2.63
CA MET A 88 1.10 1.14 -3.04
C MET A 88 -0.11 1.01 -3.98
N ALA A 89 -0.12 0.02 -4.87
CA ALA A 89 -1.26 -0.25 -5.75
C ALA A 89 -2.51 -0.63 -4.94
N ASP A 90 -2.35 -1.50 -3.93
CA ASP A 90 -3.42 -1.86 -2.98
C ASP A 90 -3.92 -0.64 -2.23
N TYR A 91 -3.00 0.23 -1.77
CA TYR A 91 -3.35 1.46 -1.08
C TYR A 91 -4.23 2.38 -1.94
N PHE A 92 -3.76 2.75 -3.12
CA PHE A 92 -4.41 3.74 -3.97
C PHE A 92 -5.71 3.24 -4.61
N SER A 93 -5.76 1.97 -5.02
CA SER A 93 -6.98 1.36 -5.56
C SER A 93 -8.11 1.24 -4.55
N SER A 94 -7.79 1.15 -3.25
CA SER A 94 -8.81 1.15 -2.18
C SER A 94 -9.45 2.51 -1.91
N ARG A 95 -8.90 3.60 -2.48
CA ARG A 95 -9.45 4.95 -2.30
C ARG A 95 -10.61 5.16 -3.26
N LYS A 96 -11.64 5.90 -2.82
CA LYS A 96 -12.74 6.26 -3.70
C LYS A 96 -12.24 7.32 -4.68
N PRO A 97 -12.43 7.17 -6.00
CA PRO A 97 -12.15 8.24 -6.95
C PRO A 97 -13.08 9.44 -6.66
N ARG A 98 -12.65 10.64 -7.06
CA ARG A 98 -13.45 11.87 -7.00
C ARG A 98 -14.04 12.19 -8.36
#